data_AF-A0A820T4U2-F1
#
_entry.id   AF-A0A820T4U2-F1
#
_cell.length_a   1.000
_cell.length_b   1.000
_cell.length_c   1.000
_cell.angle_alpha   90.00
_cell.angle_beta   90.00
_cell.angle_gamma   90.00
#
_symmetry.space_group_name_H-M   'P 1'
#
loop_
_entity.id
_entity.type
_entity.pdbx_description
1 polymer ?
#
loop_
_entity_poly.entity_id
_entity_poly.type
_entity_poly.pdbx_seq_one_letter_code
_entity_poly.pdbx_strand_id
1 'polypeptide(L)'
;MERTDYVWQILNKTNNRYGFYLKNTGIKKQPPPDNLLIFKGSAYGAFSRAFVEFVLTNEVAKRLLEWSRDTYSPDEHYWATLNYNTHLN
;
A
#
# COMPACT_ATOMS: atom_id res chain seq x y z
N MET A 1 -2.63 0.42 12.07
CA MET A 1 -2.99 -0.91 11.54
C MET A 1 -1.68 -1.65 11.40
N GLU A 2 -1.47 -2.77 12.10
CA GLU A 2 -0.12 -3.37 12.23
C GLU A 2 0.62 -3.56 10.87
N ARG A 3 -0.14 -3.83 9.80
CA ARG A 3 0.35 -4.02 8.43
C ARG A 3 0.97 -2.77 7.79
N THR A 4 0.54 -1.58 8.19
CA THR A 4 0.98 -0.28 7.65
C THR A 4 1.78 0.56 8.64
N ASP A 5 1.89 0.12 9.89
CA ASP A 5 2.58 0.87 10.94
C ASP A 5 4.11 0.70 10.88
N TYR A 6 4.59 -0.38 10.24
CA TYR A 6 6.02 -0.75 10.17
C TYR A 6 6.49 -1.07 8.76
N VAL A 7 7.80 -0.95 8.56
CA VAL A 7 8.50 -1.33 7.32
C VAL A 7 8.65 -2.86 7.26
N TRP A 8 8.32 -3.43 6.12
CA TRP A 8 8.42 -4.86 5.81
C TRP A 8 9.45 -5.11 4.72
N GLN A 9 10.21 -6.19 4.88
CA GLN A 9 11.23 -6.60 3.91
C GLN A 9 10.96 -8.00 3.39
N ILE A 10 11.21 -8.20 2.11
CA ILE A 10 11.18 -9.50 1.45
C ILE A 10 12.54 -10.17 1.65
N LEU A 11 12.55 -11.35 2.28
CA LEU A 11 13.76 -12.11 2.54
C LEU A 11 13.70 -13.50 1.88
N ASN A 12 14.87 -13.99 1.47
CA ASN A 12 15.05 -15.32 0.92
C ASN A 12 14.94 -16.40 2.01
N LYS A 13 14.30 -17.53 1.69
CA LYS A 13 14.33 -18.71 2.56
C LYS A 13 15.69 -19.41 2.44
N THR A 14 16.35 -19.65 3.56
CA THR A 14 17.73 -20.20 3.63
C THR A 14 17.84 -21.70 3.33
N ASN A 15 16.73 -22.45 3.37
CA ASN A 15 16.77 -23.92 3.47
C ASN A 15 16.44 -24.64 2.15
N ASN A 16 17.01 -24.22 1.02
CA ASN A 16 16.87 -24.88 -0.29
C ASN A 16 15.43 -25.02 -0.84
N ARG A 17 14.48 -24.24 -0.32
CA ARG A 17 13.15 -24.08 -0.90
C ARG A 17 13.12 -22.77 -1.65
N TYR A 18 12.85 -22.80 -2.96
CA TYR A 18 12.51 -21.60 -3.72
C TYR A 18 11.36 -20.88 -3.00
N GLY A 19 11.59 -19.63 -2.59
CA GLY A 19 10.54 -18.82 -1.97
C GLY A 19 11.06 -17.67 -1.12
N PHE A 20 10.23 -16.64 -1.04
CA PHE A 20 10.44 -15.47 -0.20
C PHE A 20 9.50 -15.49 1.01
N TYR A 21 9.80 -14.69 2.02
CA TYR A 21 8.88 -14.37 3.11
C TYR A 21 8.98 -12.90 3.48
N LEU A 22 7.90 -12.36 4.05
CA LEU A 22 7.88 -11.01 4.59
C LEU A 22 8.32 -11.01 6.04
N LYS A 23 9.25 -10.12 6.39
CA LYS A 23 9.71 -9.89 7.76
C LYS A 23 9.39 -8.45 8.16
N ASN A 24 8.69 -8.29 9.28
CA ASN A 24 8.54 -6.99 9.93
C ASN A 24 9.90 -6.56 10.50
N THR A 25 10.36 -5.37 10.13
CA THR A 25 11.66 -4.84 10.57
C THR A 25 11.64 -4.21 11.96
N GLY A 26 10.45 -3.91 12.51
CA GLY A 26 10.27 -3.13 13.74
C GLY A 26 10.48 -1.63 13.55
N ILE A 27 10.88 -1.17 12.35
CA ILE A 27 11.07 0.24 12.03
C ILE A 27 9.70 0.86 11.73
N LYS A 28 9.30 1.88 12.49
CA LYS A 28 8.05 2.61 12.26
C LYS A 28 8.09 3.34 10.93
N LYS A 29 6.98 3.27 10.19
CA LYS A 29 6.85 4.02 8.93
C LYS A 29 6.63 5.50 9.18
N GLN A 30 7.05 6.30 8.21
CA GLN A 30 6.63 7.70 8.14
C GLN A 30 5.11 7.78 7.93
N PRO A 31 4.45 8.87 8.37
CA PRO A 31 3.05 9.11 8.08
C PRO A 31 2.75 8.97 6.58
N PRO A 32 1.53 8.56 6.21
CA PRO A 32 1.12 8.52 4.81
C PRO A 32 1.23 9.92 4.16
N PRO A 33 1.52 9.98 2.86
CA PRO A 33 1.72 11.25 2.17
C PRO A 33 0.41 12.06 2.13
N ASP A 34 0.53 13.37 1.91
CA ASP A 34 -0.60 14.26 1.60
C ASP A 34 -1.74 14.26 2.65
N ASN A 35 -1.42 13.93 3.92
CA ASN A 35 -2.39 13.79 5.02
C ASN A 35 -3.51 12.76 4.75
N LEU A 36 -3.21 11.73 3.96
CA LEU A 36 -4.16 10.67 3.66
C LEU A 36 -4.51 9.87 4.92
N LEU A 37 -5.79 9.55 5.08
CA LEU A 37 -6.22 8.55 6.04
C LEU A 37 -6.15 7.17 5.38
N ILE A 38 -5.49 6.21 6.03
CA ILE A 38 -5.37 4.85 5.48
C ILE A 38 -6.64 4.06 5.78
N PHE A 39 -7.25 3.52 4.73
CA PHE A 39 -8.44 2.67 4.80
C PHE A 39 -8.10 1.22 4.49
N LYS A 40 -8.66 0.28 5.26
CA LYS A 40 -8.59 -1.15 4.93
C LYS A 40 -9.64 -1.51 3.89
N GLY A 41 -9.30 -2.40 2.97
CA GLY A 41 -10.21 -2.93 1.96
C GLY A 41 -9.80 -4.30 1.47
N SER A 42 -10.36 -4.66 0.32
CA SER A 42 -10.06 -5.89 -0.40
C SER A 42 -8.97 -5.65 -1.43
N ALA A 43 -8.16 -6.68 -1.70
CA ALA A 43 -7.24 -6.71 -2.83
C ALA A 43 -7.96 -6.63 -4.20
N TYR A 44 -9.25 -6.95 -4.21
CA TYR A 44 -10.10 -7.01 -5.40
C TYR A 44 -11.19 -5.95 -5.33
N GLY A 45 -11.39 -5.24 -6.44
CA GLY A 45 -12.46 -4.25 -6.62
C GLY A 45 -12.77 -4.02 -8.09
N ALA A 46 -13.95 -3.47 -8.36
CA ALA A 46 -14.33 -2.97 -9.68
C ALA A 46 -14.28 -1.43 -9.64
N PHE A 47 -13.50 -0.83 -10.52
CA PHE A 47 -13.26 0.61 -10.55
C PHE A 47 -13.65 1.22 -11.89
N SER A 48 -14.08 2.48 -11.87
CA SER A 48 -14.40 3.22 -13.09
C SER A 48 -13.13 3.52 -13.90
N ARG A 49 -13.29 3.78 -15.21
CA ARG A 49 -12.18 4.23 -16.06
C ARG A 49 -11.52 5.50 -15.52
N ALA A 50 -12.31 6.47 -15.06
CA ALA A 50 -11.82 7.71 -14.49
C ALA A 50 -10.96 7.47 -13.24
N PHE A 51 -11.35 6.54 -12.37
CA PHE A 51 -10.53 6.17 -11.21
C PHE A 51 -9.19 5.55 -11.64
N VAL A 52 -9.21 4.66 -12.65
CA VAL A 52 -7.97 4.07 -13.17
C VAL A 52 -7.05 5.14 -13.77
N GLU A 53 -7.58 6.09 -14.54
CA GLU A 53 -6.83 7.22 -15.08
C GLU A 53 -6.22 8.08 -13.96
N PHE A 54 -7.00 8.39 -12.92
CA PHE A 54 -6.51 9.05 -11.72
C PHE A 54 -5.35 8.30 -11.08
N VAL A 55 -5.48 6.99 -10.84
CA VAL A 55 -4.42 6.16 -10.23
C VAL A 55 -3.11 6.23 -11.04
N LEU A 56 -3.21 6.23 -12.37
CA LEU A 56 -2.04 6.20 -13.26
C LEU A 56 -1.36 7.57 -13.39
N THR A 57 -2.10 8.66 -13.23
CA THR A 57 -1.62 10.01 -13.57
C THR A 57 -1.41 10.92 -12.36
N ASN A 58 -2.19 10.76 -11.30
CA ASN A 58 -2.17 11.63 -10.13
C ASN A 58 -0.92 11.44 -9.27
N GLU A 59 -0.27 12.53 -8.88
CA GLU A 59 0.97 12.49 -8.09
C GLU A 59 0.76 12.01 -6.65
N VAL A 60 -0.39 12.28 -6.03
CA VAL A 60 -0.73 11.75 -4.69
C VAL A 60 -0.89 10.23 -4.75
N ALA A 61 -1.54 9.71 -5.80
CA ALA A 61 -1.67 8.26 -6.01
C ALA A 61 -0.29 7.59 -6.14
N LYS A 62 0.62 8.16 -6.94
CA LYS A 62 2.00 7.67 -7.09
C LYS A 62 2.79 7.74 -5.78
N ARG A 63 2.66 8.82 -5.00
CA ARG A 63 3.31 8.94 -3.69
C ARG A 63 2.78 7.91 -2.70
N LEU A 64 1.47 7.67 -2.67
CA LEU A 64 0.89 6.61 -1.84
C LEU A 64 1.37 5.23 -2.28
N LEU A 65 1.53 5.00 -3.59
CA LEU A 65 2.03 3.74 -4.13
C LEU A 65 3.47 3.49 -3.64
N GLU A 66 4.34 4.48 -3.75
CA GLU A 66 5.71 4.41 -3.25
C GLU A 66 5.74 4.18 -1.74
N TRP A 67 4.95 4.94 -0.98
CA TRP A 67 4.82 4.77 0.47
C TRP A 67 4.33 3.37 0.87
N SER A 68 3.55 2.70 0.02
CA SER A 68 2.98 1.38 0.30
C SER A 68 3.93 0.21 -0.01
N ARG A 69 5.06 0.42 -0.70
CA ARG A 69 5.91 -0.67 -1.22
C ARG A 69 6.48 -1.61 -0.17
N ASP A 70 6.75 -1.08 1.02
CA ASP A 70 7.33 -1.78 2.16
C ASP A 70 6.31 -1.93 3.30
N THR A 71 5.01 -1.97 2.96
CA THR A 71 3.94 -2.39 3.87
C THR A 71 3.60 -3.86 3.68
N TYR A 72 2.86 -4.44 4.62
CA TYR A 72 2.36 -5.80 4.48
C TYR A 72 1.05 -5.82 3.68
N SER A 73 1.04 -6.52 2.55
CA SER A 73 -0.13 -6.65 1.66
C SER A 73 -0.73 -5.30 1.25
N PRO A 74 0.01 -4.47 0.47
CA PRO A 74 -0.42 -3.13 0.10
C PRO A 74 -1.74 -3.05 -0.67
N ASP A 75 -2.09 -4.13 -1.35
CA ASP A 75 -3.36 -4.34 -2.05
C ASP A 75 -4.58 -4.29 -1.12
N GLU A 76 -4.42 -4.58 0.18
CA GLU A 76 -5.50 -4.49 1.17
C GLU A 76 -5.75 -3.06 1.70
N HIS A 77 -5.02 -2.05 1.25
CA HIS A 77 -5.32 -0.66 1.63
C HIS A 77 -5.17 0.37 0.52
N TYR A 78 -4.33 0.13 -0.50
CA TYR A 78 -4.04 1.12 -1.53
C TYR A 78 -5.31 1.61 -2.24
N TRP A 79 -6.14 0.67 -2.74
CA TRP A 79 -7.36 0.99 -3.47
C TRP A 79 -8.40 1.70 -2.60
N ALA A 80 -8.66 1.15 -1.41
CA ALA A 80 -9.61 1.71 -0.47
C ALA A 80 -9.19 3.12 -0.04
N THR A 81 -7.89 3.33 0.19
CA THR A 81 -7.35 4.64 0.57
C THR A 81 -7.62 5.68 -0.50
N LEU A 82 -7.31 5.40 -1.77
CA LEU A 82 -7.59 6.34 -2.86
C LEU A 82 -9.09 6.57 -3.09
N ASN A 83 -9.92 5.55 -2.91
CA ASN A 83 -11.35 5.64 -3.16
C ASN A 83 -12.13 6.38 -2.05
N TYR A 84 -11.68 6.31 -0.79
CA TYR A 84 -12.40 6.85 0.37
C TYR A 84 -11.86 8.19 0.89
N ASN A 85 -10.70 8.65 0.43
CA ASN A 85 -10.25 10.01 0.72
C ASN A 85 -10.96 11.01 -0.21
N THR A 86 -12.08 11.56 0.27
CA THR A 86 -13.00 12.41 -0.52
C THR A 86 -12.38 13.71 -1.06
N HIS A 87 -11.23 14.13 -0.53
CA HIS A 87 -10.51 15.33 -0.97
C HIS A 87 -9.59 15.09 -2.18
N LEU A 88 -9.48 13.84 -2.67
CA LEU A 88 -8.70 13.49 -3.86
C LEU A 88 -9.50 13.56 -5.17
N ASN A 89 -10.82 13.76 -5.08
CA ASN A 89 -11.76 13.80 -6.21
C ASN A 89 -12.10 15.22 -6.61
#